data_AF-A0A7S3GWM5-F1
#
_entry.id   AF-A0A7S3GWM5-F1
#
_cell.length_a   1.000
_cell.length_b   1.000
_cell.length_c   1.000
_cell.angle_alpha   90.00
_cell.angle_beta   90.00
_cell.angle_gamma   90.00
#
_symmetry.space_group_name_H-M   'P 1'
#
loop_
_entity.id
_entity.type
_entity.pdbx_description
1 polymer ?
#
loop_
_entity_poly.entity_id
_entity_poly.type
_entity_poly.pdbx_seq_one_letter_code
_entity_poly.pdbx_strand_id
1 'polypeptide(L)'
;GVYDFAGGIVVHITAGFSALASLVVVGKRPQDEENKDVPHNVPFVALGTALLWFGWFGFNGGSALASGGPAVAAAVNSEIAGSVALFLWLVIDWIRLGRPGLVGLCVGAIAGLATVTPAAGFIQPWAAFVLGAIATVLCYGCCELRKRFSVDDALDV
;
A
#
# COMPACT_ATOMS: atom_id res chain seq x y z
N GLY A 1 17.81 2.30 -19.47
CA GLY A 1 17.56 1.04 -18.73
C GLY A 1 16.18 1.08 -18.12
N VAL A 2 15.80 0.05 -17.36
CA VAL A 2 14.58 0.08 -16.53
C VAL A 2 14.86 0.93 -15.29
N TYR A 3 13.94 1.81 -14.93
CA TYR A 3 14.05 2.66 -13.75
C TYR A 3 13.21 2.08 -12.62
N ASP A 4 13.87 1.75 -11.51
CA ASP A 4 13.24 1.33 -10.26
C ASP A 4 14.08 1.90 -9.11
N PHE A 5 13.60 2.98 -8.49
CA PHE A 5 14.39 3.73 -7.51
C PHE A 5 14.64 2.94 -6.23
N ALA A 6 13.59 2.38 -5.64
CA ALA A 6 13.64 1.73 -4.33
C ALA A 6 13.00 0.33 -4.31
N GLY A 7 12.61 -0.24 -5.45
CA GLY A 7 12.14 -1.63 -5.54
C GLY A 7 10.64 -1.81 -5.78
N GLY A 8 10.02 -0.98 -6.62
CA GLY A 8 8.65 -1.24 -7.08
C GLY A 8 8.50 -2.57 -7.80
N ILE A 9 9.48 -2.92 -8.65
CA ILE A 9 9.51 -4.22 -9.32
C ILE A 9 10.10 -5.26 -8.38
N VAL A 10 11.28 -4.98 -7.82
CA VAL A 10 12.08 -5.97 -7.07
C VAL A 10 11.41 -6.42 -5.78
N VAL A 11 10.60 -5.57 -5.14
CA VAL A 11 9.95 -5.87 -3.86
C VAL A 11 8.44 -6.00 -4.03
N HIS A 12 7.75 -4.99 -4.53
CA HIS A 12 6.29 -4.96 -4.46
C HIS A 12 5.63 -5.86 -5.49
N ILE A 13 6.04 -5.76 -6.77
CA ILE A 13 5.49 -6.63 -7.82
C ILE A 13 5.87 -8.10 -7.56
N THR A 14 7.12 -8.39 -7.22
CA THR A 14 7.56 -9.76 -6.93
C THR A 14 6.79 -10.34 -5.73
N ALA A 15 6.65 -9.61 -4.62
CA ALA A 15 5.92 -10.08 -3.45
C ALA A 15 4.42 -10.26 -3.75
N GLY A 16 3.77 -9.27 -4.37
CA GLY A 16 2.33 -9.33 -4.66
C GLY A 16 1.96 -10.46 -5.62
N PHE A 17 2.71 -10.63 -6.72
CA PHE A 17 2.45 -11.75 -7.64
C PHE A 17 2.82 -13.11 -7.04
N SER A 18 3.83 -13.17 -6.16
CA SER A 18 4.16 -14.41 -5.43
C SER A 18 3.08 -14.76 -4.40
N ALA A 19 2.49 -13.76 -3.74
CA ALA A 19 1.35 -13.95 -2.86
C ALA A 19 0.16 -14.50 -3.66
N LEU A 20 -0.18 -13.87 -4.78
CA LEU A 20 -1.26 -14.35 -5.67
C LEU A 20 -1.03 -15.79 -6.16
N ALA A 21 0.19 -16.13 -6.58
CA ALA A 21 0.53 -17.49 -6.97
C ALA A 21 0.39 -18.48 -5.79
N SER A 22 0.80 -18.07 -4.59
CA SER A 22 0.67 -18.88 -3.37
C SER A 22 -0.80 -19.17 -3.03
N LEU A 23 -1.70 -18.21 -3.25
CA LEU A 23 -3.15 -18.42 -3.05
C LEU A 23 -3.71 -19.52 -3.97
N VAL A 24 -3.23 -19.59 -5.21
CA VAL A 24 -3.65 -20.64 -6.17
C VAL A 24 -3.15 -22.02 -5.73
N VAL A 25 -1.95 -22.10 -5.15
CA VAL A 25 -1.33 -23.36 -4.74
C VAL A 25 -1.88 -23.86 -3.40
N VAL A 26 -2.02 -22.99 -2.40
CA VAL A 26 -2.48 -23.36 -1.05
C VAL A 26 -3.99 -23.57 -1.00
N GLY A 27 -4.75 -22.82 -1.79
CA GLY A 27 -6.21 -22.86 -1.76
C GLY A 27 -6.82 -22.04 -0.61
N LYS A 28 -8.15 -22.06 -0.52
CA LYS A 28 -8.93 -21.23 0.42
C LYS A 28 -9.01 -21.84 1.82
N ARG A 29 -9.01 -21.01 2.85
CA ARG A 29 -9.27 -21.38 4.24
C ARG A 29 -10.69 -21.95 4.40
N PRO A 30 -10.90 -22.90 5.34
CA PRO A 30 -12.23 -23.39 5.68
C PRO A 30 -13.16 -22.24 6.09
N GLN A 31 -14.38 -22.24 5.56
CA GLN A 31 -15.34 -21.15 5.76
C GLN A 31 -16.10 -21.33 7.09
N ASP A 32 -15.70 -20.62 8.14
CA ASP A 32 -16.62 -20.25 9.22
C ASP A 32 -17.22 -18.88 8.88
N GLU A 33 -18.53 -18.84 8.66
CA GLU A 33 -19.23 -17.67 8.10
C GLU A 33 -19.23 -16.42 9.01
N GLU A 34 -18.85 -16.55 10.28
CA GLU A 34 -19.19 -15.55 11.30
C GLU A 34 -18.13 -14.42 11.48
N ASN A 35 -16.90 -14.55 10.96
CA ASN A 35 -15.83 -13.56 11.22
C ASN A 35 -14.82 -13.36 10.07
N LYS A 36 -15.31 -13.40 8.82
CA LYS A 36 -14.50 -13.68 7.63
C LYS A 36 -13.20 -12.87 7.43
N ASP A 37 -13.09 -11.62 7.86
CA ASP A 37 -11.84 -10.84 7.72
C ASP A 37 -11.70 -9.74 8.79
N VAL A 38 -12.29 -9.94 9.98
CA VAL A 38 -12.19 -8.94 11.06
C VAL A 38 -10.87 -9.14 11.80
N PRO A 39 -9.94 -8.17 11.80
CA PRO A 39 -8.71 -8.32 12.57
C PRO A 39 -9.06 -8.43 14.05
N HIS A 40 -8.53 -9.46 14.71
CA HIS A 40 -8.70 -9.63 16.15
C HIS A 40 -8.13 -8.45 16.96
N ASN A 41 -7.19 -7.69 16.38
CA ASN A 41 -6.54 -6.55 17.04
C ASN A 41 -6.17 -5.42 16.05
N VAL A 42 -7.13 -4.53 15.80
CA VAL A 42 -6.97 -3.37 14.90
C VAL A 42 -5.85 -2.41 15.36
N PRO A 43 -5.65 -2.11 16.67
CA PRO A 43 -4.51 -1.32 17.11
C PRO A 43 -3.14 -1.87 16.69
N PHE A 44 -2.97 -3.19 16.65
CA PHE A 44 -1.70 -3.80 16.20
C PHE A 44 -1.48 -3.64 14.69
N VAL A 45 -2.55 -3.65 13.88
CA VAL A 45 -2.46 -3.33 12.45
C VAL A 45 -1.99 -1.89 12.26
N ALA A 46 -2.56 -0.95 13.03
CA ALA A 46 -2.15 0.45 12.98
C ALA A 46 -0.69 0.64 13.46
N LEU A 47 -0.27 -0.07 14.52
CA LEU A 47 1.12 -0.05 14.99
C LEU A 47 2.08 -0.57 13.90
N GLY A 48 1.76 -1.71 13.29
CA GLY A 48 2.56 -2.27 12.19
C GLY A 48 2.65 -1.31 11.01
N THR A 49 1.54 -0.68 10.65
CA THR A 49 1.49 0.34 9.58
C THR A 49 2.35 1.56 9.92
N ALA A 50 2.30 2.05 11.17
CA ALA A 50 3.13 3.16 11.61
C ALA A 50 4.63 2.82 11.56
N LEU A 51 5.01 1.60 11.95
CA LEU A 51 6.39 1.11 11.85
C LEU A 51 6.83 0.96 10.39
N LEU A 52 5.96 0.45 9.51
CA LEU A 52 6.24 0.36 8.07
C LEU A 52 6.42 1.73 7.44
N TRP A 53 5.54 2.67 7.76
CA TRP A 53 5.64 4.05 7.28
C TRP A 53 6.95 4.70 7.76
N PHE A 54 7.26 4.60 9.06
CA PHE A 54 8.52 5.09 9.60
C PHE A 54 9.73 4.44 8.91
N GLY A 55 9.70 3.13 8.71
CA GLY A 55 10.74 2.40 7.98
C GLY A 55 10.85 2.83 6.50
N TRP A 56 9.76 3.29 5.90
CA TRP A 56 9.72 3.70 4.49
C TRP A 56 10.57 4.94 4.20
N PHE A 57 10.82 5.79 5.21
CA PHE A 57 11.82 6.86 5.11
C PHE A 57 13.22 6.31 4.80
N GLY A 58 13.63 5.25 5.51
CA GLY A 58 14.89 4.56 5.27
C GLY A 58 14.87 3.76 3.97
N PHE A 59 13.74 3.14 3.64
CA PHE A 59 13.59 2.34 2.42
C PHE A 59 13.72 3.19 1.15
N ASN A 60 12.86 4.21 0.99
CA ASN A 60 12.89 5.09 -0.18
C ASN A 60 14.02 6.11 -0.07
N GLY A 61 14.14 6.83 1.06
CA GLY A 61 15.20 7.84 1.22
C GLY A 61 16.61 7.24 1.17
N GLY A 62 16.82 6.07 1.77
CA GLY A 62 18.10 5.37 1.78
C GLY A 62 18.51 4.76 0.43
N SER A 63 17.56 4.53 -0.47
CA SER A 63 17.84 4.05 -1.84
C SER A 63 18.59 5.08 -2.70
N ALA A 64 18.71 6.32 -2.22
CA ALA A 64 19.63 7.31 -2.79
C ALA A 64 21.12 6.98 -2.55
N LEU A 65 21.44 6.07 -1.62
CA LEU A 65 22.79 5.63 -1.21
C LEU A 65 23.72 6.75 -0.69
N ALA A 66 23.20 7.97 -0.56
CA ALA A 66 23.88 9.13 -0.01
C ALA A 66 22.84 10.10 0.55
N SER A 67 23.23 10.90 1.53
CA SER A 67 22.42 12.04 1.97
C SER A 67 22.50 13.16 0.92
N GLY A 68 21.38 13.79 0.61
CA GLY A 68 21.32 14.88 -0.36
C GLY A 68 19.95 15.05 -1.00
N GLY A 69 19.88 15.87 -2.05
CA GLY A 69 18.65 16.20 -2.76
C GLY A 69 17.79 14.98 -3.14
N PRO A 70 18.36 13.91 -3.73
CA PRO A 70 17.59 12.71 -4.09
C PRO A 70 16.99 11.97 -2.89
N ALA A 71 17.72 11.86 -1.78
CA ALA A 71 17.22 11.22 -0.55
C ALA A 71 16.05 12.01 0.05
N VAL A 72 16.19 13.33 0.09
CA VAL A 72 15.13 14.24 0.58
C VAL A 72 13.91 14.19 -0.35
N ALA A 73 14.12 14.22 -1.67
CA ALA A 73 13.05 14.10 -2.65
C ALA A 73 12.29 12.78 -2.48
N ALA A 74 13.01 11.66 -2.34
CA ALA A 74 12.41 10.35 -2.13
C ALA A 74 11.59 10.27 -0.84
N ALA A 75 12.11 10.80 0.27
CA ALA A 75 11.37 10.86 1.53
C ALA A 75 10.10 11.72 1.40
N VAL A 76 10.22 12.94 0.87
CA VAL A 76 9.07 13.86 0.69
C VAL A 76 8.01 13.27 -0.23
N ASN A 77 8.42 12.69 -1.36
CA ASN A 77 7.48 12.07 -2.30
C ASN A 77 6.78 10.85 -1.67
N SER A 78 7.46 10.11 -0.79
CA SER A 78 6.86 9.00 -0.04
C SER A 78 5.76 9.48 0.90
N GLU A 79 6.04 10.52 1.68
CA GLU A 79 5.07 11.14 2.60
C GLU A 79 3.85 11.67 1.86
N ILE A 80 4.06 12.35 0.74
CA ILE A 80 2.96 12.90 -0.07
C ILE A 80 2.09 11.77 -0.61
N ALA A 81 2.70 10.75 -1.25
CA ALA A 81 1.92 9.67 -1.85
C ALA A 81 1.17 8.85 -0.80
N GLY A 82 1.82 8.49 0.31
CA GLY A 82 1.21 7.77 1.43
C GLY A 82 0.06 8.55 2.07
N SER A 83 0.25 9.85 2.31
CA SER A 83 -0.78 10.72 2.92
C SER A 83 -1.98 10.92 2.00
N VAL A 84 -1.73 11.15 0.70
CA VAL A 84 -2.80 11.29 -0.29
C VAL A 84 -3.58 9.99 -0.41
N ALA A 85 -2.88 8.86 -0.43
CA ALA A 85 -3.53 7.58 -0.59
C ALA A 85 -4.39 7.20 0.62
N LEU A 86 -3.88 7.44 1.84
CA LEU A 86 -4.63 7.32 3.10
C LEU A 86 -5.88 8.21 3.08
N PHE A 87 -5.72 9.50 2.75
CA PHE A 87 -6.83 10.45 2.77
C PHE A 87 -7.91 10.10 1.74
N LEU A 88 -7.52 9.72 0.52
CA LEU A 88 -8.51 9.34 -0.49
C LEU A 88 -9.20 8.03 -0.14
N TRP A 89 -8.49 7.08 0.49
CA TRP A 89 -9.13 5.87 1.00
C TRP A 89 -10.16 6.19 2.09
N LEU A 90 -9.83 7.12 3.00
CA LEU A 90 -10.77 7.66 3.99
C LEU A 90 -12.04 8.16 3.33
N VAL A 91 -11.89 9.01 2.31
CA VAL A 91 -13.01 9.62 1.58
C VAL A 91 -13.86 8.55 0.89
N ILE A 92 -13.23 7.57 0.24
CA ILE A 92 -13.96 6.48 -0.42
C ILE A 92 -14.73 5.65 0.60
N ASP A 93 -14.12 5.26 1.72
CA ASP A 93 -14.80 4.52 2.79
C ASP A 93 -15.96 5.33 3.38
N TRP A 94 -15.78 6.63 3.56
CA TRP A 94 -16.85 7.50 4.05
C TRP A 94 -18.03 7.54 3.08
N ILE A 95 -17.77 7.66 1.77
CA ILE A 95 -18.81 7.71 0.73
C ILE A 95 -19.51 6.35 0.56
N ARG A 96 -18.74 5.24 0.59
CA ARG A 96 -19.25 3.90 0.29
C ARG A 96 -19.86 3.19 1.50
N LEU A 97 -19.24 3.33 2.66
CA LEU A 97 -19.56 2.58 3.88
C LEU A 97 -20.21 3.46 4.96
N GLY A 98 -20.28 4.78 4.75
CA GLY A 98 -20.85 5.76 5.69
C GLY A 98 -19.97 6.07 6.91
N ARG A 99 -18.87 5.35 7.09
CA ARG A 99 -17.87 5.56 8.16
C ARG A 99 -16.49 5.07 7.71
N PRO A 100 -15.41 5.76 8.09
CA PRO A 100 -14.06 5.32 7.76
C PRO A 100 -13.61 4.16 8.66
N GLY A 101 -12.93 3.18 8.09
CA GLY A 101 -12.31 2.07 8.82
C GLY A 101 -10.81 2.28 9.02
N LEU A 102 -10.29 2.05 10.23
CA LEU A 102 -8.86 2.18 10.51
C LEU A 102 -8.00 1.21 9.68
N VAL A 103 -8.50 0.00 9.44
CA VAL A 103 -7.81 -0.99 8.59
C VAL A 103 -7.72 -0.49 7.15
N GLY A 104 -8.82 0.03 6.58
CA GLY A 104 -8.84 0.59 5.23
C GLY A 104 -7.87 1.76 5.08
N LEU A 105 -7.81 2.65 6.08
CA LEU A 105 -6.83 3.73 6.12
C LEU A 105 -5.38 3.23 6.09
N CYS A 106 -5.09 2.17 6.85
CA CYS A 106 -3.76 1.55 6.88
C CYS A 106 -3.39 0.93 5.53
N VAL A 107 -4.32 0.19 4.91
CA VAL A 107 -4.13 -0.38 3.57
C VAL A 107 -3.90 0.74 2.54
N GLY A 108 -4.69 1.80 2.59
CA GLY A 108 -4.53 2.93 1.68
C GLY A 108 -3.20 3.66 1.81
N ALA A 109 -2.71 3.85 3.03
CA ALA A 109 -1.37 4.39 3.26
C ALA A 109 -0.28 3.54 2.61
N ILE A 110 -0.30 2.23 2.86
CA ILE A 110 0.69 1.29 2.34
C ILE A 110 0.61 1.22 0.82
N ALA A 111 -0.60 1.24 0.23
CA ALA A 111 -0.79 1.27 -1.22
C ALA A 111 -0.11 2.49 -1.88
N GLY A 112 -0.24 3.68 -1.26
CA GLY A 112 0.45 4.89 -1.73
C GLY A 112 1.97 4.79 -1.63
N LEU A 113 2.48 4.32 -0.49
CA LEU A 113 3.91 4.12 -0.24
C LEU A 113 4.54 3.10 -1.20
N ALA A 114 3.86 1.98 -1.43
CA ALA A 114 4.29 0.95 -2.38
C ALA A 114 4.30 1.49 -3.83
N THR A 115 3.25 2.20 -4.23
CA THR A 115 3.12 2.72 -5.60
C THR A 115 4.15 3.76 -5.96
N VAL A 116 4.54 4.64 -5.03
CA VAL A 116 5.56 5.68 -5.29
C VAL A 116 6.99 5.15 -5.24
N THR A 117 7.23 4.00 -4.60
CA THR A 117 8.56 3.38 -4.41
C THR A 117 9.46 3.38 -5.66
N PRO A 118 9.02 2.91 -6.85
CA PRO A 118 9.90 2.89 -8.03
C PRO A 118 10.23 4.29 -8.57
N ALA A 119 9.45 5.31 -8.21
CA ALA A 119 9.52 6.67 -8.73
C ALA A 119 10.01 7.70 -7.69
N ALA A 120 10.17 7.31 -6.43
CA ALA A 120 10.29 8.22 -5.29
C ALA A 120 11.41 9.26 -5.46
N GLY A 121 12.59 8.87 -5.94
CA GLY A 121 13.70 9.80 -6.17
C GLY A 121 13.75 10.46 -7.55
N PHE A 122 12.83 10.14 -8.45
CA PHE A 122 12.84 10.60 -9.85
C PHE A 122 11.81 11.69 -10.16
N ILE A 123 10.78 11.81 -9.32
CA ILE A 123 9.62 12.66 -9.61
C ILE A 123 9.58 13.91 -8.76
N GLN A 124 8.79 14.88 -9.21
CA GLN A 124 8.47 16.07 -8.43
C GLN A 124 7.30 15.82 -7.46
N PRO A 125 7.17 16.60 -6.37
CA PRO A 125 6.11 16.44 -5.36
C PRO A 125 4.68 16.37 -5.91
N TRP A 126 4.35 17.14 -6.95
CA TRP A 126 3.01 17.11 -7.55
C TRP A 126 2.70 15.76 -8.21
N ALA A 127 3.71 15.09 -8.76
CA ALA A 127 3.53 13.78 -9.39
C ALA A 127 3.35 12.69 -8.32
N ALA A 128 4.00 12.83 -7.16
CA ALA A 128 3.78 11.93 -6.02
C ALA A 128 2.34 12.01 -5.51
N PHE A 129 1.74 13.21 -5.49
CA PHE A 129 0.32 13.39 -5.18
C PHE A 129 -0.56 12.61 -6.17
N VAL A 130 -0.30 12.75 -7.47
CA VAL A 130 -1.07 12.05 -8.51
C VAL A 130 -0.90 10.54 -8.39
N LEU A 131 0.31 10.04 -8.14
CA LEU A 131 0.55 8.62 -7.92
C LEU A 131 -0.19 8.09 -6.68
N GLY A 132 -0.21 8.82 -5.57
CA GLY A 132 -1.01 8.46 -4.40
C GLY A 132 -2.50 8.35 -4.72
N ALA A 133 -3.03 9.27 -5.53
CA ALA A 133 -4.43 9.22 -5.95
C ALA A 133 -4.75 8.04 -6.87
N ILE A 134 -3.88 7.77 -7.85
CA ILE A 134 -4.02 6.62 -8.74
C ILE A 134 -3.91 5.31 -7.93
N ALA A 135 -2.96 5.23 -6.99
CA ALA A 135 -2.79 4.09 -6.11
C ALA A 135 -4.07 3.75 -5.36
N THR A 136 -4.72 4.74 -4.73
CA THR A 136 -5.98 4.51 -4.03
C THR A 136 -7.05 3.96 -4.95
N VAL A 137 -7.28 4.57 -6.12
CA VAL A 137 -8.36 4.14 -7.01
C VAL A 137 -8.15 2.71 -7.50
N LEU A 138 -6.92 2.37 -7.88
CA LEU A 138 -6.60 1.04 -8.39
C LEU A 138 -6.59 -0.01 -7.28
N CYS A 139 -5.89 0.23 -6.17
CA CYS A 139 -5.80 -0.72 -5.07
C CYS A 139 -7.16 -0.94 -4.38
N TYR A 140 -7.96 0.11 -4.18
CA TYR A 140 -9.33 -0.03 -3.66
C TYR A 140 -10.18 -0.90 -4.59
N GLY A 141 -10.08 -0.65 -5.91
CA GLY A 141 -10.76 -1.46 -6.93
C GLY A 141 -10.32 -2.92 -6.90
N CYS A 142 -9.02 -3.20 -6.74
CA CYS A 142 -8.48 -4.55 -6.61
C CYS A 142 -9.01 -5.27 -5.36
N CYS A 143 -9.02 -4.61 -4.20
CA CYS A 143 -9.58 -5.18 -2.96
C CYS A 143 -11.06 -5.53 -3.13
N GLU A 144 -11.85 -4.67 -3.78
CA GLU A 144 -13.27 -4.94 -4.02
C GLU A 144 -13.49 -6.07 -5.04
N LEU A 145 -12.65 -6.10 -6.09
CA LEU A 145 -12.69 -7.16 -7.10
C LEU A 145 -12.34 -8.54 -6.48
N ARG A 146 -11.35 -8.57 -5.60
CA ARG A 146 -10.95 -9.76 -4.83
C ARG A 146 -12.12 -10.29 -3.99
N LYS A 147 -12.81 -9.42 -3.25
CA LYS A 147 -14.02 -9.79 -2.48
C LYS A 147 -15.09 -10.39 -3.40
N ARG A 148 -15.32 -9.79 -4.57
CA ARG A 148 -16.29 -10.27 -5.55
C ARG A 148 -15.94 -11.65 -6.11
N PHE A 149 -14.66 -11.94 -6.36
CA PHE A 149 -14.22 -13.27 -6.80
C PHE A 149 -14.00 -14.27 -5.66
N SER A 150 -14.26 -13.87 -4.41
CA SER A 150 -14.03 -14.70 -3.22
C SER A 150 -12.62 -15.29 -3.18
N VAL A 151 -11.63 -14.52 -3.65
CA VAL A 151 -10.21 -14.91 -3.56
C VAL A 151 -9.80 -14.75 -2.10
N ASP A 152 -9.25 -15.81 -1.51
CA ASP A 152 -8.95 -15.84 -0.08
C ASP A 152 -7.53 -15.35 0.23
N ASP A 153 -7.29 -14.06 -0.01
CA ASP A 153 -6.08 -13.38 0.44
C ASP A 153 -6.23 -12.94 1.91
N ALA A 154 -5.44 -13.50 2.82
CA ALA A 154 -5.59 -13.18 4.24
C ALA A 154 -5.33 -11.70 4.59
N LEU A 155 -4.56 -10.95 3.78
CA LEU A 155 -4.04 -9.63 4.15
C LEU A 155 -4.14 -8.56 3.06
N ASP A 156 -4.75 -8.86 1.91
CA ASP A 156 -4.83 -7.95 0.75
C ASP A 156 -3.43 -7.47 0.30
N VAL A 157 -2.50 -8.41 0.06
CA VAL A 157 -1.08 -8.15 -0.25
C VAL A 157 -0.87 -7.75 -1.72
#